data_AF-A0A0L0MGV5-F1
#
_entry.id   AF-A0A0L0MGV5-F1
#
_cell.length_a   1.000
_cell.length_b   1.000
_cell.length_c   1.000
_cell.angle_alpha   90.00
_cell.angle_beta   90.00
_cell.angle_gamma   90.00
#
_symmetry.space_group_name_H-M   'P 1'
#
loop_
_entity.id
_entity.type
_entity.pdbx_description
1 polymer ?
#
loop_
_entity_poly.entity_id
_entity_poly.type
_entity_poly.pdbx_seq_one_letter_code
_entity_poly.pdbx_strand_id
1 'polypeptide(L)'
;MPAATIDPSVRHQQREDRTMLLLMAPALFVVIVLLVVPLAWLSWESIYHDGGFTLANYKRVFTGAYLDTFLLTFKLSIIVTAITLLLGYPVAYFAASISPRWSALVLGMVILPFWTRVLVRTYAWLVLLQRTGLINKALLGMGLIDRPLQLSYNQFGTIIAMVHILLPFMVLPLYSAMQKIPQNLSQAGASLGGSPVHVFLRVFLPLSMSGVLAGVTLVFVLCLGFYITPELISTP
;
A
#
# COMPACT_ATOMS: atom_id res chain seq x y z
N MET A 1 -39.88 -26.91 -34.15
CA MET A 1 -38.70 -26.27 -33.54
C MET A 1 -38.74 -24.79 -33.88
N PRO A 2 -39.10 -23.89 -32.95
CA PRO A 2 -39.18 -22.47 -33.26
C PRO A 2 -37.76 -21.91 -33.41
N ALA A 3 -37.51 -21.19 -34.50
CA ALA A 3 -36.27 -20.48 -34.75
C ALA A 3 -36.14 -19.35 -33.72
N ALA A 4 -35.06 -19.37 -32.96
CA ALA A 4 -34.72 -18.29 -32.04
C ALA A 4 -34.55 -16.99 -32.84
N THR A 5 -35.55 -16.11 -32.75
CA THR A 5 -35.45 -14.75 -33.25
C THR A 5 -34.35 -14.06 -32.46
N ILE A 6 -33.21 -13.83 -33.09
CA ILE A 6 -32.12 -13.04 -32.50
C ILE A 6 -32.71 -11.68 -32.14
N ASP A 7 -32.78 -11.41 -30.84
CA ASP A 7 -33.37 -10.20 -30.28
C ASP A 7 -32.67 -8.96 -30.89
N PRO A 8 -33.39 -8.06 -31.57
CA PRO A 8 -32.82 -6.86 -32.18
C PRO A 8 -32.10 -5.96 -31.17
N SER A 9 -32.40 -6.10 -29.87
CA SER A 9 -31.71 -5.40 -28.77
C SER A 9 -30.20 -5.67 -28.73
N VAL A 10 -29.76 -6.91 -29.04
CA VAL A 10 -28.35 -7.34 -29.00
C VAL A 10 -27.52 -6.66 -30.09
N ARG A 11 -28.11 -6.42 -31.27
CA ARG A 11 -27.43 -5.73 -32.38
C ARG A 11 -27.26 -4.24 -32.12
N HIS A 12 -28.17 -3.63 -31.37
CA HIS A 12 -28.04 -2.24 -30.92
C HIS A 12 -26.92 -2.09 -29.89
N GLN A 13 -26.87 -2.97 -28.89
CA GLN A 13 -25.77 -3.00 -27.90
C GLN A 13 -24.40 -3.15 -28.55
N GLN A 14 -24.23 -4.08 -29.51
CA GLN A 14 -22.94 -4.27 -30.20
C GLN A 14 -22.50 -3.05 -31.04
N ARG A 15 -23.46 -2.29 -31.59
CA ARG A 15 -23.17 -1.05 -32.32
C ARG A 15 -22.79 0.09 -31.36
N GLU A 16 -23.48 0.18 -30.23
CA GLU A 16 -23.17 1.13 -29.17
C GLU A 16 -21.78 0.86 -28.60
N ASP A 17 -21.45 -0.39 -28.26
CA ASP A 17 -20.13 -0.79 -27.78
C ASP A 17 -19.02 -0.49 -28.80
N ARG A 18 -19.24 -0.79 -30.10
CA ARG A 18 -18.26 -0.44 -31.14
C ARG A 18 -18.09 1.07 -31.30
N THR A 19 -19.15 1.84 -31.15
CA THR A 19 -19.11 3.31 -31.27
C THR A 19 -18.42 3.92 -30.04
N MET A 20 -18.71 3.41 -28.85
CA MET A 20 -18.01 3.75 -27.60
C MET A 20 -16.52 3.41 -27.69
N LEU A 21 -16.16 2.23 -28.20
CA LEU A 21 -14.78 1.83 -28.44
C LEU A 21 -14.10 2.73 -29.47
N LEU A 22 -14.78 3.11 -30.55
CA LEU A 22 -14.26 4.05 -31.56
C LEU A 22 -14.03 5.46 -30.98
N LEU A 23 -14.89 5.91 -30.07
CA LEU A 23 -14.73 7.18 -29.36
C LEU A 23 -13.59 7.14 -28.33
N MET A 24 -13.35 5.98 -27.71
CA MET A 24 -12.24 5.76 -26.77
C MET A 24 -10.90 5.43 -27.48
N ALA A 25 -10.93 5.01 -28.74
CA ALA A 25 -9.77 4.58 -29.51
C ALA A 25 -8.64 5.62 -29.56
N PRO A 26 -8.86 6.93 -29.84
CA PRO A 26 -7.76 7.91 -29.83
C PRO A 26 -7.15 8.10 -28.44
N ALA A 27 -7.97 8.08 -27.38
CA ALA A 27 -7.47 8.20 -26.01
C ALA A 27 -6.64 6.96 -25.61
N LEU A 28 -7.14 5.75 -25.91
CA LEU A 28 -6.41 4.50 -25.68
C LEU A 28 -5.12 4.44 -26.48
N PHE A 29 -5.14 4.88 -27.74
CA PHE A 29 -3.96 4.93 -28.59
C PHE A 29 -2.88 5.82 -27.98
N VAL A 30 -3.23 7.04 -27.53
CA VAL A 30 -2.27 7.94 -26.87
C VAL A 30 -1.69 7.30 -25.61
N VAL A 31 -2.53 6.68 -24.76
CA VAL A 31 -2.07 6.00 -23.53
C VAL A 31 -1.11 4.85 -23.86
N ILE A 32 -1.46 4.02 -24.85
CA ILE A 32 -0.64 2.89 -25.29
C ILE A 32 0.70 3.39 -25.82
N VAL A 33 0.70 4.40 -26.71
CA VAL A 33 1.93 4.96 -27.27
C VAL A 33 2.83 5.52 -26.17
N LEU A 34 2.26 6.32 -25.26
CA LEU A 34 3.02 6.99 -24.20
C LEU A 34 3.58 6.00 -23.17
N LEU A 35 2.93 4.85 -22.96
CA LEU A 35 3.40 3.82 -22.04
C LEU A 35 4.34 2.82 -22.71
N VAL A 36 3.96 2.29 -23.87
CA VAL A 36 4.66 1.18 -24.54
C VAL A 36 5.93 1.66 -25.22
N VAL A 37 5.94 2.85 -25.85
CA VAL A 37 7.12 3.32 -26.58
C VAL A 37 8.32 3.55 -25.65
N PRO A 38 8.21 4.26 -24.50
CA PRO A 38 9.33 4.42 -23.59
C PRO A 38 9.78 3.10 -22.97
N LEU A 39 8.86 2.19 -22.66
CA LEU A 39 9.21 0.87 -22.13
C LEU A 39 9.95 0.01 -23.16
N ALA A 40 9.50 0.02 -24.42
CA ALA A 40 10.16 -0.67 -25.51
C ALA A 40 11.56 -0.08 -25.76
N TRP A 41 11.69 1.23 -25.72
CA TRP A 41 12.97 1.93 -25.83
C TRP A 41 13.92 1.52 -24.70
N LEU A 42 13.45 1.54 -23.45
CA LEU A 42 14.26 1.16 -22.29
C LEU A 42 14.63 -0.33 -22.30
N SER A 43 13.74 -1.18 -22.79
CA SER A 43 14.01 -2.61 -23.00
C SER A 43 15.08 -2.84 -24.08
N TRP A 44 15.07 -2.00 -25.12
CA TRP A 44 16.06 -2.05 -26.19
C TRP A 44 17.45 -1.67 -25.67
N GLU A 45 17.56 -0.55 -24.95
CA GLU A 45 18.81 -0.09 -24.30
C GLU A 45 19.32 -1.07 -23.23
N SER A 46 18.42 -1.83 -22.59
CA SER A 46 18.82 -2.85 -21.61
C SER A 46 19.64 -3.98 -22.21
N ILE A 47 19.42 -4.31 -23.49
CA ILE A 47 20.04 -5.44 -24.20
C ILE A 47 21.12 -4.96 -25.18
N TYR A 48 20.95 -3.78 -25.76
CA TYR A 48 21.85 -3.21 -26.76
C TYR A 48 22.64 -2.06 -26.13
N HIS A 49 23.95 -2.26 -25.91
CA HIS A 49 24.82 -1.25 -25.32
C HIS A 49 26.16 -1.24 -26.07
N ASP A 50 26.71 -0.06 -26.36
CA ASP A 50 28.01 0.12 -27.05
C ASP A 50 28.16 -0.62 -28.40
N GLY A 51 27.08 -0.70 -29.18
CA GLY A 51 27.12 -1.26 -30.54
C GLY A 51 27.04 -2.79 -30.63
N GLY A 52 26.72 -3.49 -29.53
CA GLY A 52 26.53 -4.93 -29.50
C GLY A 52 25.44 -5.41 -28.53
N PHE A 53 24.98 -6.64 -28.71
CA PHE A 53 24.10 -7.32 -27.77
C PHE A 53 24.89 -7.71 -26.52
N THR A 54 24.49 -7.22 -25.35
CA THR A 54 25.18 -7.49 -24.08
C THR A 54 24.21 -7.94 -22.98
N LEU A 55 24.53 -9.06 -22.34
CA LEU A 55 23.85 -9.51 -21.11
C LEU A 55 24.59 -9.01 -19.84
N ALA A 56 25.62 -8.18 -19.99
CA ALA A 56 26.40 -7.67 -18.87
C ALA A 56 25.54 -6.84 -17.90
N ASN A 57 24.52 -6.12 -18.40
CA ASN A 57 23.59 -5.36 -17.58
C ASN A 57 22.81 -6.25 -16.62
N TYR A 58 22.28 -7.39 -17.09
CA TYR A 58 21.59 -8.36 -16.25
C TYR A 58 22.51 -9.03 -15.24
N LYS A 59 23.75 -9.36 -15.63
CA LYS A 59 24.75 -9.90 -14.70
C LYS A 59 25.09 -8.88 -13.60
N ARG A 60 25.15 -7.59 -13.95
CA ARG A 60 25.47 -6.48 -13.03
C ARG A 60 24.42 -6.32 -11.93
N VAL A 61 23.14 -6.61 -12.21
CA VAL A 61 22.05 -6.61 -11.20
C VAL A 61 22.35 -7.59 -10.06
N PHE A 62 22.97 -8.74 -10.35
CA PHE A 62 23.29 -9.76 -9.36
C PHE A 62 24.68 -9.58 -8.70
N THR A 63 25.35 -8.45 -8.93
CA THR A 63 26.70 -8.20 -8.41
C THR A 63 26.79 -6.95 -7.55
N GLY A 64 27.50 -7.05 -6.42
CA GLY A 64 27.90 -5.93 -5.57
C GLY A 64 26.72 -5.08 -5.09
N ALA A 65 26.87 -3.75 -5.22
CA ALA A 65 25.97 -2.76 -4.65
C ALA A 65 24.50 -2.86 -5.13
N TYR A 66 24.24 -3.34 -6.36
CA TYR A 66 22.87 -3.45 -6.87
C TYR A 66 22.05 -4.50 -6.13
N LEU A 67 22.67 -5.65 -5.82
CA LEU A 67 22.03 -6.71 -5.06
C LEU A 67 21.77 -6.26 -3.61
N ASP A 68 22.72 -5.55 -3.01
CA ASP A 68 22.58 -5.01 -1.65
C ASP A 68 21.43 -4.00 -1.56
N THR A 69 21.33 -3.06 -2.52
CA THR A 69 20.21 -2.12 -2.59
C THR A 69 18.88 -2.85 -2.81
N PHE A 70 18.86 -3.85 -3.70
CA PHE A 70 17.66 -4.64 -3.96
C PHE A 70 17.17 -5.38 -2.70
N LEU A 71 18.07 -6.08 -2.00
CA LEU A 71 17.75 -6.79 -0.76
C LEU A 71 17.33 -5.83 0.36
N LEU A 72 17.97 -4.66 0.45
CA LEU A 72 17.59 -3.62 1.41
C LEU A 72 16.16 -3.11 1.15
N THR A 73 15.82 -2.82 -0.11
CA THR A 73 14.47 -2.35 -0.49
C THR A 73 13.41 -3.40 -0.16
N PHE A 74 13.67 -4.67 -0.45
CA PHE A 74 12.77 -5.76 -0.09
C PHE A 74 12.63 -5.90 1.43
N LYS A 75 13.75 -5.88 2.17
CA LYS A 75 13.75 -5.96 3.63
C LYS A 75 12.95 -4.82 4.25
N LEU A 76 13.19 -3.58 3.83
CA LEU A 76 12.45 -2.42 4.32
C LEU A 76 10.95 -2.53 3.97
N SER A 77 10.63 -2.98 2.76
CA SER A 77 9.24 -3.13 2.34
C SER A 77 8.49 -4.19 3.14
N ILE A 78 9.12 -5.31 3.47
CA ILE A 78 8.55 -6.32 4.36
C ILE A 78 8.33 -5.75 5.75
N ILE A 79 9.32 -5.06 6.32
CA ILE A 79 9.22 -4.48 7.67
C ILE A 79 8.10 -3.44 7.75
N VAL A 80 8.06 -2.50 6.82
CA VAL A 80 7.03 -1.45 6.78
C VAL A 80 5.64 -2.06 6.56
N THR A 81 5.52 -3.05 5.67
CA THR A 81 4.24 -3.74 5.45
C THR A 81 3.77 -4.51 6.68
N ALA A 82 4.69 -5.18 7.39
CA ALA A 82 4.36 -5.89 8.62
C ALA A 82 3.91 -4.94 9.73
N ILE A 83 4.61 -3.82 9.94
CA ILE A 83 4.25 -2.82 10.95
C ILE A 83 2.92 -2.14 10.61
N THR A 84 2.72 -1.75 9.34
CA THR A 84 1.45 -1.16 8.89
C THR A 84 0.29 -2.13 9.02
N LEU A 85 0.48 -3.43 8.76
CA LEU A 85 -0.54 -4.45 9.03
C LEU A 85 -0.84 -4.55 10.53
N LEU A 86 0.20 -4.62 11.37
CA LEU A 86 0.06 -4.75 12.81
C LEU A 86 -0.71 -3.56 13.43
N LEU A 87 -0.49 -2.35 12.93
CA LEU A 87 -1.20 -1.15 13.38
C LEU A 87 -2.56 -0.95 12.69
N GLY A 88 -2.62 -1.24 11.39
CA GLY A 88 -3.80 -1.02 10.55
C GLY A 88 -4.91 -2.04 10.83
N TYR A 89 -4.58 -3.28 11.18
CA TYR A 89 -5.57 -4.32 11.46
C TYR A 89 -6.45 -3.99 12.67
N PRO A 90 -5.92 -3.62 13.85
CA PRO A 90 -6.74 -3.19 14.98
C PRO A 90 -7.60 -1.97 14.66
N VAL A 91 -7.06 -0.99 13.93
CA VAL A 91 -7.80 0.23 13.54
C VAL A 91 -8.97 -0.12 12.61
N ALA A 92 -8.72 -0.95 11.59
CA ALA A 92 -9.76 -1.40 10.67
C ALA A 92 -10.82 -2.26 11.37
N TYR A 93 -10.39 -3.16 12.26
CA TYR A 93 -11.29 -4.00 13.06
C TYR A 93 -12.19 -3.16 13.96
N PHE A 94 -11.62 -2.17 14.65
CA PHE A 94 -12.37 -1.25 15.48
C PHE A 94 -13.35 -0.42 14.65
N ALA A 95 -12.91 0.14 13.52
CA ALA A 95 -13.77 0.90 12.61
C ALA A 95 -14.92 0.06 12.05
N ALA A 96 -14.70 -1.24 11.78
CA ALA A 96 -15.74 -2.15 11.29
C ALA A 96 -16.73 -2.59 12.38
N SER A 97 -16.34 -2.52 13.66
CA SER A 97 -17.15 -3.02 14.78
C SER A 97 -18.04 -1.94 15.44
N ILE A 98 -17.87 -0.67 15.08
CA ILE A 98 -18.60 0.47 15.65
C ILE A 98 -19.69 0.99 14.70
N SER A 99 -20.55 1.89 15.19
CA SER A 99 -21.65 2.43 14.37
C SER A 99 -21.13 3.25 13.17
N PRO A 100 -21.90 3.35 12.07
CA PRO A 100 -21.43 3.97 10.82
C PRO A 100 -20.89 5.40 10.97
N ARG A 101 -21.46 6.19 11.89
CA ARG A 101 -21.02 7.57 12.17
C ARG A 101 -19.61 7.61 12.78
N TRP A 102 -19.36 6.78 13.78
CA TRP A 102 -18.04 6.71 14.41
C TRP A 102 -17.01 6.03 13.51
N SER A 103 -17.44 5.05 12.72
CA SER A 103 -16.62 4.44 11.67
C SER A 103 -16.11 5.49 10.67
N ALA A 104 -17.00 6.37 10.20
CA ALA A 104 -16.64 7.48 9.32
C ALA A 104 -15.65 8.47 9.97
N LEU A 105 -15.78 8.73 11.28
CA LEU A 105 -14.82 9.58 12.01
C LEU A 105 -13.43 8.94 12.10
N VAL A 106 -13.35 7.65 12.47
CA VAL A 106 -12.08 6.92 12.54
C VAL A 106 -11.40 6.87 11.18
N LEU A 107 -12.14 6.52 10.12
CA LEU A 107 -11.61 6.51 8.76
C LEU A 107 -11.25 7.92 8.28
N GLY A 108 -12.01 8.94 8.66
CA GLY A 108 -11.69 10.34 8.38
C GLY A 108 -10.34 10.76 8.98
N MET A 109 -10.05 10.38 10.23
CA MET A 109 -8.75 10.61 10.87
C MET A 109 -7.61 9.86 10.17
N VAL A 110 -7.87 8.65 9.69
CA VAL A 110 -6.89 7.85 8.94
C VAL A 110 -6.63 8.44 7.55
N ILE A 111 -7.64 9.01 6.89
CA ILE A 111 -7.49 9.63 5.56
C ILE A 111 -6.92 11.04 5.64
N LEU A 112 -7.06 11.74 6.78
CA LEU A 112 -6.54 13.09 7.03
C LEU A 112 -5.12 13.33 6.47
N PRO A 113 -4.12 12.45 6.68
CA PRO A 113 -2.80 12.64 6.10
C PRO A 113 -2.80 12.85 4.57
N PHE A 114 -3.72 12.27 3.81
CA PHE A 114 -3.78 12.39 2.34
C PHE A 114 -3.95 13.83 1.86
N TRP A 115 -4.59 14.68 2.66
CA TRP A 115 -4.83 16.08 2.33
C TRP A 115 -3.55 16.91 2.36
N THR A 116 -2.54 16.44 3.08
CA THR A 116 -1.22 17.08 3.15
C THR A 116 -0.30 16.52 2.08
N ARG A 117 0.45 17.40 1.40
CA ARG A 117 1.45 16.98 0.41
C ARG A 117 2.50 16.07 1.07
N VAL A 118 2.90 15.01 0.37
CA VAL A 118 3.86 14.00 0.89
C VAL A 118 5.12 14.67 1.45
N LEU A 119 5.70 15.62 0.71
CA LEU A 119 6.91 16.34 1.12
C LEU A 119 6.76 17.05 2.47
N VAL A 120 5.62 17.69 2.72
CA VAL A 120 5.37 18.39 3.98
C VAL A 120 5.38 17.41 5.16
N ARG A 121 4.75 16.24 4.99
CA ARG A 121 4.76 15.19 6.02
C ARG A 121 6.17 14.64 6.25
N THR A 122 6.92 14.42 5.18
CA THR A 122 8.30 13.93 5.24
C THR A 122 9.20 14.89 6.04
N TYR A 123 9.12 16.20 5.76
CA TYR A 123 9.87 17.20 6.54
C TYR A 123 9.38 17.32 7.99
N ALA A 124 8.07 17.22 8.23
CA ALA A 124 7.54 17.22 9.59
C ALA A 124 8.12 16.07 10.41
N TRP A 125 8.17 14.84 9.86
CA TRP A 125 8.81 13.71 10.51
C TRP A 125 10.30 13.91 10.71
N LEU A 126 11.01 14.46 9.73
CA LEU A 126 12.43 14.77 9.85
C LEU A 126 12.68 15.70 11.05
N VAL A 127 11.95 16.81 11.16
CA VAL A 127 12.07 17.78 12.26
C VAL A 127 11.69 17.17 13.61
N LEU A 128 10.65 16.33 13.66
CA LEU A 128 10.23 15.67 14.90
C LEU A 128 11.26 14.65 15.41
N LEU A 129 11.94 13.96 14.50
CA LEU A 129 12.93 12.90 14.77
C LEU A 129 14.38 13.43 14.87
N GLN A 130 14.59 14.73 14.67
CA GLN A 130 15.90 15.36 14.92
C GLN A 130 16.34 15.17 16.38
N ARG A 131 17.66 15.26 16.63
CA ARG A 131 18.22 15.16 17.98
C ARG A 131 17.63 16.18 18.95
N THR A 132 17.29 17.37 18.46
CA THR A 132 16.62 18.45 19.20
C THR A 132 15.10 18.49 19.01
N GLY A 133 14.55 17.49 18.31
CA GLY A 133 13.13 17.36 17.99
C GLY A 133 12.26 17.02 19.20
N LEU A 134 10.94 17.15 19.01
CA LEU A 134 9.96 16.96 20.08
C LEU A 134 9.99 15.54 20.66
N ILE A 135 10.26 14.52 19.83
CA ILE A 135 10.28 13.12 20.26
C ILE A 135 11.43 12.88 21.25
N ASN A 136 12.65 13.32 20.91
CA ASN A 136 13.80 13.19 21.79
C ASN A 136 13.60 13.97 23.11
N LYS A 137 13.04 15.19 23.04
CA LYS A 137 12.72 15.99 24.23
C LYS A 137 11.70 15.30 25.13
N ALA A 138 10.65 14.70 24.56
CA ALA A 138 9.64 13.97 25.31
C ALA A 138 10.23 12.71 25.97
N LEU A 139 11.05 11.94 25.25
CA LEU A 139 11.71 10.74 25.78
C LEU A 139 12.69 11.06 26.93
N LEU A 140 13.47 12.15 26.80
CA LEU A 140 14.33 12.65 27.86
C LEU A 140 13.51 13.14 29.07
N GLY A 141 12.43 13.90 28.82
CA GLY A 141 11.57 14.43 29.87
C GLY A 141 10.80 13.36 30.65
N MET A 142 10.51 12.21 30.02
CA MET A 142 9.91 11.05 30.69
C MET A 142 10.95 10.14 31.37
N GLY A 143 12.25 10.42 31.24
CA GLY A 143 13.33 9.60 31.80
C GLY A 143 13.51 8.23 31.12
N LEU A 144 13.00 8.03 29.89
CA LEU A 144 13.16 6.78 29.15
C LEU A 144 14.55 6.63 28.51
N ILE A 145 15.26 7.74 28.30
CA ILE A 145 16.60 7.78 27.69
C ILE A 145 17.48 8.81 28.40
N ASP A 146 18.79 8.56 28.47
CA ASP A 146 19.77 9.48 29.08
C ASP A 146 20.39 10.47 28.09
N ARG A 147 20.36 10.13 26.79
CA ARG A 147 20.94 10.92 25.70
C ARG A 147 20.06 10.90 24.45
N PRO A 148 20.01 11.99 23.67
CA PRO A 148 19.18 12.06 22.48
C PRO A 148 19.58 10.99 21.46
N LEU A 149 18.60 10.23 20.99
CA LEU A 149 18.77 9.21 19.98
C LEU A 149 18.86 9.85 18.59
N GLN A 150 19.74 9.33 17.73
CA GLN A 150 19.77 9.70 16.32
C GLN A 150 18.65 8.95 15.60
N LEU A 151 17.44 9.50 15.62
CA LEU A 151 16.25 8.93 14.99
C LEU A 151 15.98 9.46 13.57
N SER A 152 16.66 10.54 13.18
CA SER A 152 16.69 11.12 11.84
C SER A 152 17.93 10.64 11.07
N TYR A 153 17.89 10.69 9.75
CA TYR A 153 19.01 10.28 8.88
C TYR A 153 19.39 8.81 9.07
N ASN A 154 18.38 7.95 9.23
CA ASN A 154 18.55 6.52 9.39
C ASN A 154 17.33 5.71 8.89
N GLN A 155 17.46 4.38 8.93
CA GLN A 155 16.40 3.46 8.55
C GLN A 155 15.17 3.54 9.47
N PHE A 156 15.35 3.82 10.76
CA PHE A 156 14.27 3.86 11.74
C PHE A 156 13.29 5.02 11.47
N GLY A 157 13.79 6.24 11.26
CA GLY A 157 12.95 7.39 10.92
C GLY A 157 12.24 7.21 9.59
N THR A 158 12.90 6.57 8.63
CA THR A 158 12.32 6.21 7.34
C THR A 158 11.14 5.25 7.53
N ILE A 159 11.31 4.19 8.33
CA ILE A 159 10.24 3.24 8.64
C ILE A 159 9.05 3.95 9.29
N ILE A 160 9.27 4.81 10.30
CA ILE A 160 8.18 5.53 10.96
C ILE A 160 7.38 6.39 9.97
N ALA A 161 8.08 7.20 9.18
CA ALA A 161 7.43 8.09 8.22
C ALA A 161 6.66 7.29 7.17
N MET A 162 7.26 6.22 6.63
CA MET A 162 6.61 5.35 5.64
C MET A 162 5.41 4.63 6.23
N VAL A 163 5.49 4.12 7.46
CA VAL A 163 4.36 3.49 8.16
C VAL A 163 3.21 4.49 8.26
N HIS A 164 3.47 5.73 8.73
CA HIS A 164 2.42 6.74 8.84
C HIS A 164 1.79 7.09 7.48
N ILE A 165 2.60 7.20 6.42
CA ILE A 165 2.12 7.53 5.08
C ILE A 165 1.31 6.39 4.46
N LEU A 166 1.73 5.15 4.68
CA LEU A 166 1.15 3.96 4.05
C LEU A 166 0.01 3.33 4.86
N LEU A 167 -0.13 3.66 6.15
CA LEU A 167 -1.16 3.13 7.04
C LEU A 167 -2.58 3.22 6.46
N PRO A 168 -3.01 4.31 5.81
CA PRO A 168 -4.38 4.38 5.29
C PRO A 168 -4.61 3.41 4.13
N PHE A 169 -3.58 3.15 3.31
CA PHE A 169 -3.64 2.15 2.24
C PHE A 169 -3.72 0.72 2.78
N MET A 170 -3.29 0.47 4.03
CA MET A 170 -3.54 -0.80 4.72
C MET A 170 -4.98 -0.87 5.28
N VAL A 171 -5.41 0.21 5.94
CA VAL A 171 -6.70 0.25 6.66
C VAL A 171 -7.90 0.14 5.71
N LEU A 172 -7.86 0.80 4.55
CA LEU A 172 -9.03 0.86 3.66
C LEU A 172 -9.43 -0.51 3.07
N PRO A 173 -8.52 -1.32 2.49
CA PRO A 173 -8.85 -2.66 2.02
C PRO A 173 -9.29 -3.59 3.16
N LEU A 174 -8.62 -3.51 4.32
CA LEU A 174 -8.99 -4.28 5.52
C LEU A 174 -10.42 -3.95 5.96
N TYR A 175 -10.73 -2.66 6.11
CA TYR A 175 -12.05 -2.20 6.51
C TYR A 175 -13.14 -2.64 5.50
N SER A 176 -12.86 -2.49 4.20
CA SER A 176 -13.80 -2.89 3.14
C SER A 176 -14.12 -4.39 3.16
N ALA A 177 -13.14 -5.24 3.48
CA ALA A 177 -13.37 -6.68 3.64
C ALA A 177 -14.08 -7.00 4.96
N MET A 178 -13.66 -6.39 6.07
CA MET A 178 -14.20 -6.63 7.40
C MET A 178 -15.67 -6.22 7.52
N GLN A 179 -16.08 -5.12 6.90
CA GLN A 179 -17.47 -4.65 6.90
C GLN A 179 -18.44 -5.63 6.23
N LYS A 180 -17.94 -6.50 5.33
CA LYS A 180 -18.75 -7.52 4.65
C LYS A 180 -18.95 -8.77 5.50
N ILE A 181 -18.22 -8.92 6.61
CA ILE A 181 -18.33 -10.10 7.49
C ILE A 181 -19.59 -9.93 8.34
N PRO A 182 -20.59 -10.81 8.19
CA PRO A 182 -21.84 -10.66 8.92
C PRO A 182 -21.64 -11.01 10.40
N GLN A 183 -22.18 -10.16 11.28
CA GLN A 183 -21.98 -10.24 12.74
C GLN A 183 -22.61 -11.51 13.36
N ASN A 184 -23.55 -12.15 12.67
CA ASN A 184 -24.16 -13.40 13.10
C ASN A 184 -23.15 -14.56 13.19
N LEU A 185 -22.08 -14.56 12.38
CA LEU A 185 -21.06 -15.61 12.42
C LEU A 185 -20.24 -15.58 13.72
N SER A 186 -19.90 -14.38 14.20
CA SER A 186 -19.20 -14.24 15.47
C SER A 186 -20.12 -14.52 16.67
N GLN A 187 -21.39 -14.11 16.59
CA GLN A 187 -22.40 -14.44 17.61
C GLN A 187 -22.66 -15.94 17.69
N ALA A 188 -22.78 -16.65 16.57
CA ALA A 188 -22.96 -18.10 16.55
C ALA A 188 -21.76 -18.84 17.19
N GLY A 189 -20.54 -18.39 16.91
CA GLY A 189 -19.33 -18.93 17.55
C GLY A 189 -19.33 -18.75 19.07
N ALA A 190 -19.81 -17.60 19.56
CA ALA A 190 -19.95 -17.34 20.99
C ALA A 190 -21.06 -18.20 21.62
N SER A 191 -22.20 -18.38 20.94
CA SER A 191 -23.30 -19.24 21.40
C SER A 191 -22.92 -20.72 21.52
N LEU A 192 -21.93 -21.18 20.75
CA LEU A 192 -21.36 -22.54 20.85
C LEU A 192 -20.31 -22.67 21.98
N GLY A 193 -20.16 -21.66 22.85
CA GLY A 193 -19.20 -21.67 23.96
C GLY A 193 -17.79 -21.20 23.59
N GLY A 194 -17.60 -20.63 22.40
CA GLY A 194 -16.31 -20.06 21.99
C GLY A 194 -15.97 -18.79 22.77
N SER A 195 -14.74 -18.72 23.30
CA SER A 195 -14.23 -17.47 23.89
C SER A 195 -14.05 -16.37 22.82
N PRO A 196 -14.08 -15.08 23.18
CA PRO A 196 -13.95 -14.00 22.19
C PRO A 196 -12.68 -14.09 21.33
N VAL A 197 -11.56 -14.52 21.92
CA VAL A 197 -10.29 -14.74 21.22
C VAL A 197 -10.39 -15.91 20.26
N HIS A 198 -11.04 -17.01 20.67
CA HIS A 198 -11.25 -18.18 19.82
C HIS A 198 -12.15 -17.88 18.62
N VAL A 199 -13.26 -17.17 18.85
CA VAL A 199 -14.15 -16.73 17.77
C VAL A 199 -13.43 -15.78 16.82
N PHE A 200 -12.64 -14.84 17.34
CA PHE A 200 -11.84 -13.94 16.52
C PHE A 200 -10.83 -14.72 15.65
N LEU A 201 -10.00 -15.58 16.25
CA LEU A 201 -8.94 -16.30 15.53
C LEU A 201 -9.48 -17.33 14.55
N ARG A 202 -10.61 -17.98 14.86
CA ARG A 202 -11.12 -19.12 14.08
C ARG A 202 -12.22 -18.76 13.09
N VAL A 203 -12.93 -17.65 13.31
CA VAL A 203 -14.04 -17.21 12.45
C VAL A 203 -13.69 -15.88 11.79
N PHE A 204 -13.39 -14.85 12.56
CA PHE A 204 -13.23 -13.50 12.03
C PHE A 204 -11.94 -13.33 11.21
N LEU A 205 -10.79 -13.76 11.75
CA LEU A 205 -9.48 -13.60 11.13
C LEU A 205 -9.39 -14.32 9.76
N PRO A 206 -9.85 -15.58 9.59
CA PRO A 206 -9.82 -16.23 8.29
C PRO A 206 -10.71 -15.55 7.25
N LEU A 207 -11.87 -15.02 7.66
CA LEU A 207 -12.79 -14.29 6.77
C LEU A 207 -12.22 -12.93 6.35
N SER A 208 -11.46 -12.27 7.24
CA SER A 208 -10.80 -10.99 6.95
C SER A 208 -9.53 -11.13 6.10
N MET A 209 -9.02 -12.36 5.88
CA MET A 209 -7.79 -12.60 5.11
C MET A 209 -7.83 -12.05 3.68
N SER A 210 -9.01 -12.00 3.05
CA SER A 210 -9.17 -11.38 1.73
C SER A 210 -8.78 -9.89 1.74
N GLY A 211 -9.12 -9.18 2.82
CA GLY A 211 -8.70 -7.80 3.07
C GLY A 211 -7.23 -7.68 3.46
N VAL A 212 -6.71 -8.63 4.25
CA VAL A 212 -5.29 -8.67 4.62
C VAL A 212 -4.42 -8.82 3.39
N LEU A 213 -4.74 -9.76 2.49
CA LEU A 213 -4.00 -9.96 1.25
C LEU A 213 -4.05 -8.71 0.37
N ALA A 214 -5.24 -8.12 0.18
CA ALA A 214 -5.38 -6.90 -0.60
C ALA A 214 -4.55 -5.73 -0.02
N GLY A 215 -4.61 -5.52 1.30
CA GLY A 215 -3.86 -4.47 1.98
C GLY A 215 -2.35 -4.70 1.96
N VAL A 216 -1.90 -5.92 2.24
CA VAL A 216 -0.48 -6.31 2.21
C VAL A 216 0.09 -6.14 0.80
N THR A 217 -0.59 -6.65 -0.23
CA THR A 217 -0.12 -6.49 -1.61
C THR A 217 -0.05 -5.02 -2.02
N LEU A 218 -1.10 -4.24 -1.71
CA LEU A 218 -1.14 -2.83 -2.05
C LEU A 218 0.00 -2.05 -1.37
N VAL A 219 0.16 -2.20 -0.05
CA VAL A 219 1.19 -1.49 0.71
C VAL A 219 2.59 -1.96 0.32
N PHE A 220 2.78 -3.25 0.10
CA PHE A 220 4.08 -3.80 -0.30
C PHE A 220 4.52 -3.25 -1.66
N VAL A 221 3.64 -3.25 -2.66
CA VAL A 221 3.93 -2.69 -4.00
C VAL A 221 4.18 -1.19 -3.93
N LEU A 222 3.37 -0.45 -3.17
CA LEU A 222 3.58 0.99 -2.97
C LEU A 222 4.93 1.28 -2.29
N CYS A 223 5.32 0.45 -1.32
CA CYS A 223 6.57 0.58 -0.58
C CYS A 223 7.80 0.34 -1.47
N LEU A 224 7.74 -0.65 -2.37
CA LEU A 224 8.83 -0.91 -3.33
C LEU A 224 9.10 0.29 -4.26
N GLY A 225 8.07 1.03 -4.64
CA GLY A 225 8.18 2.23 -5.48
C GLY A 225 8.46 3.53 -4.70
N PHE A 226 8.57 3.47 -3.38
CA PHE A 226 8.60 4.66 -2.54
C PHE A 226 10.01 5.22 -2.37
N TYR A 227 10.49 6.00 -3.35
CA TYR A 227 11.87 6.51 -3.33
C TYR A 227 12.03 7.85 -2.58
N ILE A 228 11.02 8.73 -2.63
CA ILE A 228 11.15 10.13 -2.18
C ILE A 228 11.40 10.24 -0.67
N THR A 229 10.64 9.49 0.14
CA THR A 229 10.74 9.60 1.61
C THR A 229 11.99 8.93 2.17
N PRO A 230 12.41 7.73 1.72
CA PRO A 230 13.71 7.19 2.09
C PRO A 230 14.85 8.11 1.70
N GLU A 231 14.86 8.68 0.49
CA GLU A 231 15.90 9.64 0.10
C GLU A 231 15.93 10.80 1.11
N LEU A 232 14.82 11.53 1.27
CA LEU A 232 14.79 12.73 2.11
C LEU A 232 15.05 12.49 3.61
N ILE A 233 14.69 11.31 4.15
CA ILE A 233 14.83 11.02 5.59
C ILE A 233 16.09 10.23 5.91
N SER A 234 16.60 9.42 4.98
CA SER A 234 17.76 8.55 5.25
C SER A 234 19.09 9.15 4.80
N THR A 235 19.10 10.04 3.79
CA THR A 235 20.34 10.70 3.35
C THR A 235 20.54 12.03 4.09
N PRO A 236 21.76 12.32 4.60
CA PRO A 236 22.08 13.58 5.29
C PRO A 236 21.82 14.85 4.48
#